data_AF-A0AAD7BXH1-F1
#
_entry.id   AF-A0AAD7BXH1-F1
#
_cell.length_a   1.000
_cell.length_b   1.000
_cell.length_c   1.000
_cell.angle_alpha   90.00
_cell.angle_beta   90.00
_cell.angle_gamma   90.00
#
_symmetry.space_group_name_H-M   'P 1'
#
loop_
_entity.id
_entity.type
_entity.pdbx_description
1 polymer ?
#
loop_
_entity_poly.entity_id
_entity_poly.type
_entity_poly.pdbx_seq_one_letter_code
_entity_poly.pdbx_strand_id
1 'polypeptide(L)'
;MPASEIPGMERICDIFESFVGALAIHSGFSKVLEPLCLLFAPWAEKLCEADSSSSSPEVGRRVRDKYQFALRRLAGVSPAPLKPLNLQPLESNSSAWCIPRLADPSELLTAHMRGWRTLDSSGVELPPNYPPPVPAVESSHLRLWTEALTDVHCRLYFGTEVGSNHRYRAVGESLYALAVTTLAIDHAPAHSPAQLNELRIECTNKDLVARLGLILNLHANLRVLRIVDEADWVAPNRVATAFYAVVAVVYLQTDWSTLMAWLGELLSPWVDAAAQRRLRASSGAEKQLDPTGVRACYLTTVPKSRRNHKTRSRVAGRMGMHAA
;
A
#
# COMPACT_ATOMS: atom_id res chain seq x y z
N MET A 1 -25.55 29.20 -8.40
CA MET A 1 -24.12 29.23 -8.74
C MET A 1 -23.77 27.89 -9.38
N PRO A 2 -23.25 27.87 -10.61
CA PRO A 2 -22.83 26.61 -11.23
C PRO A 2 -21.61 26.06 -10.49
N ALA A 3 -21.59 24.76 -10.24
CA ALA A 3 -20.54 24.03 -9.52
C ALA A 3 -19.18 23.96 -10.26
N SER A 4 -18.94 24.85 -11.22
CA SER A 4 -17.79 24.82 -12.13
C SER A 4 -16.59 25.66 -11.70
N GLU A 5 -16.64 26.34 -10.55
CA GLU A 5 -15.60 27.30 -10.15
C GLU A 5 -15.09 27.09 -8.71
N ILE A 6 -14.86 25.84 -8.31
CA ILE A 6 -13.88 25.55 -7.24
C ILE A 6 -12.60 25.07 -7.93
N PRO A 7 -11.53 25.90 -7.99
CA PRO A 7 -10.30 25.52 -8.66
C PRO A 7 -9.66 24.31 -7.97
N GLY A 8 -9.60 23.17 -8.67
CA GLY A 8 -8.88 21.97 -8.23
C GLY A 8 -9.72 20.71 -7.98
N MET A 9 -11.06 20.76 -8.06
CA MET A 9 -11.92 19.56 -7.97
C MET A 9 -12.52 19.25 -9.34
N GLU A 10 -11.87 18.38 -10.11
CA GLU A 10 -12.27 18.11 -11.51
C GLU A 10 -13.45 17.13 -11.61
N ARG A 11 -13.78 16.37 -10.55
CA ARG A 11 -14.80 15.30 -10.61
C ARG A 11 -15.66 15.20 -9.35
N ILE A 12 -16.88 14.69 -9.52
CA ILE A 12 -17.79 14.30 -8.42
C ILE A 12 -17.10 13.31 -7.47
N CYS A 13 -16.24 12.45 -7.99
CA CYS A 13 -15.43 11.55 -7.18
C CYS A 13 -14.53 12.31 -6.21
N ASP A 14 -13.90 13.41 -6.63
CA ASP A 14 -13.00 14.19 -5.78
C ASP A 14 -13.77 14.84 -4.63
N ILE A 15 -15.02 15.27 -4.89
CA ILE A 15 -15.93 15.82 -3.87
C ILE A 15 -16.32 14.74 -2.87
N PHE A 16 -16.70 13.57 -3.38
CA PHE A 16 -17.06 12.44 -2.53
C PHE A 16 -15.88 11.99 -1.67
N GLU A 17 -14.70 11.82 -2.25
CA GLU A 17 -13.46 11.45 -1.56
C GLU A 17 -13.07 12.49 -0.51
N SER A 18 -13.16 13.78 -0.84
CA SER A 18 -12.88 14.87 0.10
C SER A 18 -13.89 14.90 1.25
N PHE A 19 -15.18 14.70 0.96
CA PHE A 19 -16.23 14.66 1.97
C PHE A 19 -16.07 13.45 2.91
N VAL A 20 -15.79 12.27 2.35
CA VAL A 20 -15.47 11.06 3.11
C VAL A 20 -14.23 11.27 3.97
N GLY A 21 -13.19 11.88 3.42
CA GLY A 21 -11.98 12.24 4.14
C GLY A 21 -12.28 13.16 5.32
N ALA A 22 -13.03 14.24 5.09
CA ALA A 22 -13.43 15.18 6.15
C ALA A 22 -14.25 14.52 7.25
N LEU A 23 -15.22 13.68 6.87
CA LEU A 23 -16.02 12.89 7.81
C LEU A 23 -15.14 11.93 8.61
N ALA A 24 -14.18 11.27 7.98
CA ALA A 24 -13.31 10.30 8.63
C ALA A 24 -12.37 10.97 9.64
N ILE A 25 -11.86 12.16 9.29
CA ILE A 25 -11.07 13.00 10.20
C ILE A 25 -11.91 13.43 11.41
N HIS A 26 -13.15 13.91 11.18
CA HIS A 26 -13.97 14.47 12.26
C HIS A 26 -14.61 13.40 13.16
N SER A 27 -15.08 12.30 12.57
CA SER A 27 -15.90 11.29 13.27
C SER A 27 -15.15 10.01 13.60
N GLY A 28 -13.95 9.83 13.04
CA GLY A 28 -13.19 8.59 13.06
C GLY A 28 -13.59 7.66 11.91
N PHE A 29 -12.60 6.97 11.34
CA PHE A 29 -12.77 6.10 10.17
C PHE A 29 -13.82 4.99 10.37
N SER A 30 -13.90 4.41 11.58
CA SER A 30 -14.86 3.37 11.91
C SER A 30 -16.31 3.81 11.75
N LYS A 31 -16.63 5.06 12.10
CA LYS A 31 -17.99 5.61 11.99
C LYS A 31 -18.39 5.96 10.56
N VAL A 32 -17.41 6.16 9.68
CA VAL A 32 -17.65 6.51 8.27
C VAL A 32 -17.73 5.26 7.41
N LEU A 33 -17.06 4.17 7.80
CA LEU A 33 -17.04 2.93 7.03
C LEU A 33 -18.44 2.32 6.89
N GLU A 34 -19.22 2.29 7.97
CA GLU A 34 -20.57 1.70 7.97
C GLU A 34 -21.53 2.43 6.99
N PRO A 35 -21.69 3.76 7.04
CA PRO A 35 -22.47 4.50 6.05
C PRO A 35 -21.99 4.28 4.62
N LEU A 36 -20.67 4.21 4.39
CA LEU A 36 -20.12 3.95 3.06
C LEU A 36 -20.43 2.54 2.58
N CYS A 37 -20.29 1.54 3.45
CA CYS A 37 -20.63 0.18 3.12
C CYS A 37 -22.12 0.06 2.76
N LEU A 38 -23.00 0.73 3.49
CA LEU A 38 -24.44 0.80 3.18
C LEU A 38 -24.71 1.53 1.86
N LEU A 39 -24.04 2.65 1.61
CA LEU A 39 -24.19 3.44 0.38
C LEU A 39 -23.77 2.63 -0.86
N PHE A 40 -22.68 1.88 -0.75
CA PHE A 40 -22.15 1.08 -1.86
C PHE A 40 -22.71 -0.35 -1.93
N ALA A 41 -23.47 -0.80 -0.93
CA ALA A 41 -24.05 -2.15 -0.89
C ALA A 41 -24.84 -2.50 -2.15
N PRO A 42 -25.80 -1.68 -2.60
CA PRO A 42 -26.64 -2.05 -3.74
C PRO A 42 -25.83 -2.12 -5.04
N TRP A 43 -24.77 -1.32 -5.16
CA TRP A 43 -23.89 -1.35 -6.32
C TRP A 43 -22.99 -2.58 -6.31
N ALA A 44 -22.44 -2.95 -5.16
CA ALA A 44 -21.67 -4.17 -4.99
C ALA A 44 -22.52 -5.43 -5.25
N GLU A 45 -23.77 -5.45 -4.78
CA GLU A 45 -24.73 -6.52 -5.06
C GLU A 45 -25.03 -6.64 -6.55
N LYS A 46 -25.32 -5.52 -7.24
CA LYS A 46 -25.56 -5.52 -8.69
C LYS A 46 -24.34 -5.97 -9.51
N LEU A 47 -23.13 -5.62 -9.09
CA LEU A 47 -21.92 -6.16 -9.70
C LEU A 47 -21.81 -7.67 -9.51
N CYS A 48 -22.15 -8.17 -8.31
CA CYS A 48 -22.17 -9.60 -8.03
C CYS A 48 -23.24 -10.35 -8.83
N GLU A 49 -24.38 -9.71 -9.11
CA GLU A 49 -25.47 -10.26 -9.93
C GLU A 49 -25.10 -10.29 -11.41
N ALA A 50 -24.53 -9.20 -11.93
CA ALA A 50 -24.05 -9.09 -13.30
C ALA A 50 -22.99 -10.16 -13.62
N ASP A 51 -22.05 -10.40 -12.69
CA ASP A 51 -21.04 -11.44 -12.86
C ASP A 51 -21.60 -12.86 -12.83
N SER A 52 -22.68 -13.13 -12.09
CA SER A 52 -23.35 -14.44 -12.12
C SER A 52 -24.04 -14.76 -13.45
N SER A 53 -24.32 -13.74 -14.27
CA SER A 53 -24.78 -13.91 -15.66
C SER A 53 -23.65 -13.98 -16.69
N SER A 54 -22.41 -13.75 -16.25
CA SER A 54 -21.20 -13.85 -17.10
C SER A 54 -20.70 -15.30 -17.15
N SER A 55 -20.01 -15.65 -18.23
CA SER A 55 -19.39 -16.98 -18.43
C SER A 55 -18.25 -17.31 -17.43
N SER A 56 -17.96 -16.41 -16.47
CA SER A 56 -16.96 -16.62 -15.41
C SER A 56 -17.54 -16.37 -14.00
N PRO A 57 -18.37 -17.29 -13.48
CA PRO A 57 -19.06 -17.16 -12.18
C PRO A 57 -18.12 -17.12 -10.96
N GLU A 58 -16.81 -17.34 -11.13
CA GLU A 58 -15.84 -17.27 -10.05
C GLU A 58 -15.54 -15.85 -9.57
N VAL A 59 -15.60 -14.84 -10.44
CA VAL A 59 -15.25 -13.45 -10.08
C VAL A 59 -16.34 -12.86 -9.18
N GLY A 60 -17.60 -12.97 -9.59
CA GLY A 60 -18.75 -12.50 -8.81
C GLY A 60 -18.86 -13.20 -7.45
N ARG A 61 -18.56 -14.51 -7.38
CA ARG A 61 -18.52 -15.24 -6.11
C ARG A 61 -17.44 -14.69 -5.17
N ARG A 62 -16.23 -14.41 -5.68
CA ARG A 62 -15.14 -13.82 -4.87
C ARG A 62 -15.42 -12.40 -4.40
N VAL A 63 -16.10 -11.57 -5.19
CA VAL A 63 -16.50 -10.21 -4.79
C VAL A 63 -17.58 -10.28 -3.71
N ARG A 64 -18.58 -11.14 -3.90
CA ARG A 64 -19.65 -11.40 -2.92
C ARG A 64 -19.10 -11.90 -1.58
N ASP A 65 -18.19 -12.87 -1.61
CA ASP A 65 -17.59 -13.43 -0.39
C ASP A 65 -16.76 -12.37 0.37
N LYS A 66 -16.03 -11.50 -0.35
CA LYS A 66 -15.30 -10.38 0.25
C LYS A 66 -16.22 -9.33 0.86
N TYR A 67 -17.32 -9.02 0.18
CA TYR A 67 -18.29 -8.04 0.63
C TYR A 67 -19.08 -8.54 1.85
N GLN A 68 -19.56 -9.80 1.81
CA GLN A 68 -20.21 -10.43 2.97
C GLN A 68 -19.25 -10.60 4.14
N PHE A 69 -17.97 -10.89 3.90
CA PHE A 69 -16.97 -10.93 4.95
C PHE A 69 -16.80 -9.56 5.62
N ALA A 70 -16.71 -8.48 4.83
CA ALA A 70 -16.64 -7.11 5.36
C ALA A 70 -17.90 -6.75 6.18
N LEU A 71 -19.09 -7.07 5.68
CA LEU A 71 -20.36 -6.84 6.39
C LEU A 71 -20.47 -7.66 7.69
N ARG A 72 -20.08 -8.93 7.69
CA ARG A 72 -20.09 -9.76 8.91
C ARG A 72 -19.12 -9.25 9.97
N ARG A 73 -17.97 -8.71 9.55
CA ARG A 73 -17.03 -8.07 10.47
C ARG A 73 -17.58 -6.76 11.04
N LEU A 74 -18.21 -5.93 10.20
CA LEU A 74 -18.89 -4.72 10.67
C LEU A 74 -20.05 -5.04 11.62
N ALA A 75 -20.73 -6.17 11.42
CA ALA A 75 -21.77 -6.68 12.30
C ALA A 75 -21.25 -7.40 13.56
N GLY A 76 -19.93 -7.44 13.80
CA GLY A 76 -19.35 -8.07 14.99
C GLY A 76 -19.44 -9.61 15.03
N VAL A 77 -19.70 -10.28 13.90
CA VAL A 77 -19.86 -11.74 13.85
C VAL A 77 -18.49 -12.40 13.66
N SER A 78 -17.97 -12.99 14.74
CA SER A 78 -16.69 -13.72 14.75
C SER A 78 -16.78 -15.05 13.98
N PRO A 79 -15.81 -15.39 13.10
CA PRO A 79 -15.81 -16.67 12.38
C PRO A 79 -15.38 -17.85 13.29
N ALA A 80 -15.97 -19.03 13.04
CA ALA A 80 -15.71 -20.25 13.79
C ALA A 80 -14.23 -20.72 13.73
N PRO A 81 -13.72 -21.39 14.79
CA PRO A 81 -12.32 -21.78 14.87
C PRO A 81 -11.99 -22.95 13.94
N LEU A 82 -10.92 -22.82 13.17
CA LEU A 82 -10.29 -23.91 12.44
C LEU A 82 -9.09 -24.46 13.22
N LYS A 83 -8.84 -25.76 13.07
CA LYS A 83 -7.77 -26.52 13.76
C LYS A 83 -6.39 -25.85 13.58
N PRO A 84 -5.55 -25.80 14.63
CA PRO A 84 -4.23 -25.19 14.56
C PRO A 84 -3.30 -25.99 13.64
N LEU A 85 -2.63 -25.29 12.72
CA LEU A 85 -1.49 -25.81 11.97
C LEU A 85 -0.21 -25.43 12.73
N ASN A 86 0.60 -26.44 13.03
CA ASN A 86 1.87 -26.29 13.73
C ASN A 86 2.91 -25.70 12.75
N LEU A 87 3.18 -24.41 12.84
CA LEU A 87 4.23 -23.74 12.06
C LEU A 87 5.55 -23.83 12.81
N GLN A 88 6.24 -24.96 12.69
CA GLN A 88 7.68 -24.93 12.96
C GLN A 88 8.39 -24.16 11.84
N PRO A 89 9.47 -23.42 12.15
CA PRO A 89 10.35 -22.89 11.13
C PRO A 89 10.74 -24.04 10.21
N LEU A 90 10.59 -23.89 8.89
CA LEU A 90 11.24 -24.82 7.97
C LEU A 90 12.73 -24.72 8.29
N GLU A 91 13.29 -25.76 8.90
CA GLU A 91 14.73 -25.93 9.08
C GLU A 91 15.36 -25.87 7.69
N SER A 92 15.84 -24.68 7.34
CA SER A 92 16.48 -24.43 6.07
C SER A 92 17.95 -24.76 6.24
N ASN A 93 18.35 -25.89 5.64
CA ASN A 93 19.74 -26.18 5.32
C ASN A 93 20.24 -25.14 4.30
N SER A 94 20.56 -23.93 4.78
CA SER A 94 20.97 -22.77 3.98
C SER A 94 22.18 -22.11 4.62
N SER A 95 23.34 -22.77 4.53
CA SER A 95 24.63 -22.28 5.03
C SER A 95 25.31 -21.26 4.11
N ALA A 96 24.62 -20.64 3.14
CA ALA A 96 25.28 -19.85 2.09
C ALA A 96 24.72 -18.44 1.82
N TRP A 97 23.61 -18.02 2.43
CA TRP A 97 22.90 -16.82 1.94
C TRP A 97 22.60 -15.84 3.06
N CYS A 98 23.67 -15.27 3.58
CA CYS A 98 23.60 -14.12 4.45
C CYS A 98 23.16 -12.90 3.61
N ILE A 99 21.86 -12.56 3.59
CA ILE A 99 21.58 -11.18 4.00
C ILE A 99 22.28 -11.14 5.36
N PRO A 100 23.35 -10.34 5.53
CA PRO A 100 24.03 -10.33 6.81
C PRO A 100 22.91 -10.16 7.84
N ARG A 101 22.99 -10.86 8.97
CA ARG A 101 22.17 -10.48 10.12
C ARG A 101 22.60 -9.05 10.46
N LEU A 102 22.13 -8.09 9.68
CA LEU A 102 22.36 -6.67 9.80
C LEU A 102 21.54 -6.37 11.04
N ALA A 103 22.26 -6.31 12.16
CA ALA A 103 21.67 -6.22 13.47
C ALA A 103 21.00 -4.85 13.67
N ASP A 104 21.41 -3.85 12.88
CA ASP A 104 20.91 -2.48 12.98
C ASP A 104 19.96 -2.13 11.82
N PRO A 105 18.69 -1.79 12.11
CA PRO A 105 17.74 -1.23 11.14
C PRO A 105 18.31 -0.06 10.31
N SER A 106 19.21 0.75 10.89
CA SER A 106 19.82 1.91 10.25
C SER A 106 20.72 1.53 9.07
N GLU A 107 21.43 0.40 9.19
CA GLU A 107 22.25 -0.16 8.10
C GLU A 107 21.35 -0.65 6.97
N LEU A 108 20.23 -1.30 7.29
CA LEU A 108 19.28 -1.77 6.28
C LEU A 108 18.65 -0.64 5.46
N LEU A 109 18.55 0.57 6.01
CA LEU A 109 17.99 1.72 5.30
C LEU A 109 18.97 2.31 4.27
N THR A 110 20.26 2.34 4.61
CA THR A 110 21.29 2.99 3.82
C THR A 110 22.09 2.02 2.96
N ALA A 111 22.02 0.72 3.24
CA ALA A 111 22.76 -0.31 2.51
C ALA A 111 22.46 -0.26 1.01
N HIS A 112 23.52 -0.19 0.21
CA HIS A 112 23.41 -0.36 -1.23
C HIS A 112 23.17 -1.84 -1.55
N MET A 113 21.96 -2.16 -2.01
CA MET A 113 21.60 -3.52 -2.44
C MET A 113 21.32 -3.52 -3.93
N ARG A 114 21.65 -4.61 -4.62
CA ARG A 114 21.44 -4.74 -6.07
C ARG A 114 19.95 -4.68 -6.38
N GLY A 115 19.55 -3.78 -7.29
CA GLY A 115 18.12 -3.60 -7.66
C GLY A 115 17.32 -2.73 -6.69
N TRP A 116 17.94 -2.23 -5.62
CA TRP A 116 17.32 -1.31 -4.67
C TRP A 116 17.80 0.11 -4.93
N ARG A 117 16.89 1.08 -4.84
CA ARG A 117 17.29 2.49 -4.85
C ARG A 117 17.82 2.89 -3.48
N THR A 118 18.75 3.84 -3.49
CA THR A 118 19.18 4.53 -2.26
C THR A 118 18.04 5.41 -1.78
N LEU A 119 17.71 5.30 -0.49
CA LEU A 119 16.75 6.19 0.14
C LEU A 119 17.46 7.39 0.74
N ASP A 120 16.84 8.56 0.59
CA ASP A 120 17.22 9.72 1.38
C ASP A 120 16.70 9.53 2.81
N SER A 121 17.62 9.23 3.72
CA SER A 121 17.37 9.08 5.16
C SER A 121 17.79 10.32 5.95
N SER A 122 18.09 11.44 5.27
CA SER A 122 18.58 12.65 5.93
C SER A 122 17.59 13.20 6.95
N GLY A 123 17.97 13.26 8.23
CA GLY A 123 17.10 13.73 9.30
C GLY A 123 16.05 12.74 9.78
N VAL A 124 16.12 11.46 9.37
CA VAL A 124 15.35 10.39 9.99
C VAL A 124 16.03 9.99 11.30
N GLU A 125 15.37 10.25 12.42
CA GLU A 125 15.83 9.88 13.76
C GLU A 125 15.04 8.67 14.27
N LEU A 126 15.67 7.50 14.27
CA LEU A 126 15.00 6.26 14.70
C LEU A 126 14.99 6.16 16.24
N PRO A 127 13.85 5.83 16.86
CA PRO A 127 13.80 5.61 18.30
C PRO A 127 14.59 4.34 18.70
N PRO A 128 15.06 4.23 19.96
CA PRO A 128 15.87 3.08 20.41
C PRO A 128 15.20 1.71 20.26
N ASN A 129 13.86 1.66 20.31
CA ASN A 129 13.07 0.43 20.18
C ASN A 129 12.57 0.20 18.75
N TYR A 130 13.23 0.80 17.75
CA TYR A 130 12.84 0.64 16.35
C TYR A 130 13.38 -0.68 15.76
N PRO A 131 12.58 -1.39 14.94
CA PRO A 131 11.18 -1.12 14.62
C PRO A 131 10.22 -1.53 15.75
N PRO A 132 9.05 -0.90 15.86
CA PRO A 132 8.01 -1.37 16.76
C PRO A 132 7.61 -2.81 16.40
N PRO A 133 7.33 -3.66 17.41
CA PRO A 133 6.93 -5.04 17.15
C PRO A 133 5.62 -5.07 16.36
N VAL A 134 5.57 -5.98 15.39
CA VAL A 134 4.33 -6.26 14.66
C VAL A 134 3.26 -6.75 15.65
N PRO A 135 2.02 -6.23 15.61
CA PRO A 135 0.95 -6.65 16.50
C PRO A 135 0.78 -8.17 16.52
N ALA A 136 0.64 -8.73 17.73
CA ALA A 136 0.56 -10.16 17.92
C ALA A 136 -0.66 -10.75 17.23
N VAL A 137 -0.50 -11.99 16.78
CA VAL A 137 -1.43 -12.69 15.92
C VAL A 137 -2.04 -13.82 16.72
N GLU A 138 -3.37 -13.86 16.80
CA GLU A 138 -4.03 -15.03 17.36
C GLU A 138 -3.79 -16.27 16.49
N SER A 139 -3.56 -17.42 17.12
CA SER A 139 -3.28 -18.68 16.41
C SER A 139 -4.39 -19.09 15.42
N SER A 140 -5.63 -18.64 15.68
CA SER A 140 -6.79 -18.78 14.80
C SER A 140 -6.58 -18.16 13.40
N HIS A 141 -5.67 -17.19 13.27
CA HIS A 141 -5.46 -16.41 12.06
C HIS A 141 -4.12 -16.66 11.36
N LEU A 142 -3.37 -17.71 11.74
CA LEU A 142 -2.10 -18.10 11.10
C LEU A 142 -2.21 -18.30 9.58
N ARG A 143 -3.38 -18.70 9.10
CA ARG A 143 -3.66 -18.81 7.66
C ARG A 143 -3.49 -17.46 6.95
N LEU A 144 -4.04 -16.38 7.50
CA LEU A 144 -3.96 -15.05 6.87
C LEU A 144 -2.51 -14.58 6.76
N TRP A 145 -1.71 -14.81 7.80
CA TRP A 145 -0.28 -14.53 7.80
C TRP A 145 0.50 -15.33 6.78
N THR A 146 0.21 -16.63 6.72
CA THR A 146 0.81 -17.51 5.73
C THR A 146 0.51 -17.00 4.32
N GLU A 147 -0.73 -16.63 4.03
CA GLU A 147 -1.11 -16.09 2.72
C GLU A 147 -0.46 -14.71 2.46
N ALA A 148 -0.38 -13.82 3.45
CA ALA A 148 0.29 -12.51 3.32
C ALA A 148 1.80 -12.62 3.04
N LEU A 149 2.42 -13.69 3.50
CA LEU A 149 3.83 -14.00 3.28
C LEU A 149 4.04 -15.05 2.17
N THR A 150 3.03 -15.33 1.36
CA THR A 150 3.13 -16.21 0.18
C THR A 150 3.07 -15.39 -1.09
N ASP A 151 4.15 -15.39 -1.86
CA ASP A 151 4.21 -14.71 -3.16
C ASP A 151 3.21 -15.32 -4.15
N VAL A 152 2.68 -14.48 -5.06
CA VAL A 152 1.69 -14.91 -6.06
C VAL A 152 2.18 -16.06 -6.92
N HIS A 153 3.47 -16.13 -7.21
CA HIS A 153 4.03 -17.19 -8.05
C HIS A 153 3.99 -18.56 -7.34
N CYS A 154 4.08 -18.61 -6.00
CA CYS A 154 4.01 -19.86 -5.24
C CYS A 154 2.70 -20.63 -5.42
N ARG A 155 1.61 -19.96 -5.79
CA ARG A 155 0.30 -20.59 -6.01
C ARG A 155 0.33 -21.66 -7.11
N LEU A 156 1.23 -21.52 -8.09
CA LEU A 156 1.33 -22.49 -9.19
C LEU A 156 1.94 -23.83 -8.75
N TYR A 157 2.66 -23.87 -7.62
CA TYR A 157 3.37 -25.07 -7.15
C TYR A 157 2.72 -25.73 -5.95
N PHE A 158 2.16 -24.96 -5.01
CA PHE A 158 1.53 -25.51 -3.81
C PHE A 158 0.03 -25.81 -3.99
N GLY A 159 -0.51 -25.64 -5.19
CA GLY A 159 -1.94 -25.78 -5.46
C GLY A 159 -2.77 -24.57 -4.99
N THR A 160 -4.09 -24.68 -5.14
CA THR A 160 -5.05 -23.58 -4.87
C THR A 160 -5.36 -23.36 -3.39
N GLU A 161 -4.88 -24.22 -2.50
CA GLU A 161 -5.28 -24.23 -1.09
C GLU A 161 -4.73 -23.04 -0.28
N VAL A 162 -3.50 -22.61 -0.59
CA VAL A 162 -2.88 -21.44 0.04
C VAL A 162 -3.09 -20.22 -0.86
N GLY A 163 -3.82 -19.23 -0.35
CA GLY A 163 -3.94 -17.93 -1.02
C GLY A 163 -2.59 -17.22 -1.16
N SER A 164 -2.57 -16.14 -1.93
CA SER A 164 -1.35 -15.32 -2.10
C SER A 164 -1.55 -13.91 -1.57
N ASN A 165 -0.43 -13.27 -1.27
CA ASN A 165 -0.34 -11.91 -0.76
C ASN A 165 -1.03 -10.89 -1.67
N HIS A 166 -1.20 -11.19 -2.97
CA HIS A 166 -1.88 -10.34 -3.93
C HIS A 166 -3.35 -10.04 -3.56
N ARG A 167 -4.04 -10.93 -2.82
CA ARG A 167 -5.42 -10.66 -2.36
C ARG A 167 -5.49 -9.53 -1.33
N TYR A 168 -4.43 -9.39 -0.54
CA TYR A 168 -4.33 -8.46 0.59
C TYR A 168 -3.59 -7.18 0.22
N ARG A 169 -2.68 -7.26 -0.76
CA ARG A 169 -1.84 -6.14 -1.20
C ARG A 169 -2.64 -4.86 -1.41
N ALA A 170 -3.69 -4.89 -2.23
CA ALA A 170 -4.43 -3.68 -2.58
C ALA A 170 -5.09 -3.03 -1.34
N VAL A 171 -5.64 -3.83 -0.44
CA VAL A 171 -6.25 -3.36 0.81
C VAL A 171 -5.18 -2.72 1.70
N GLY A 172 -4.05 -3.39 1.86
CA GLY A 172 -2.96 -2.90 2.70
C GLY A 172 -2.26 -1.66 2.15
N GLU A 173 -2.13 -1.57 0.83
CA GLU A 173 -1.62 -0.39 0.14
C GLU A 173 -2.52 0.83 0.39
N SER A 174 -3.85 0.64 0.33
CA SER A 174 -4.81 1.70 0.69
C SER A 174 -4.77 2.08 2.17
N LEU A 175 -4.73 1.10 3.08
CA LEU A 175 -4.66 1.34 4.52
C LEU A 175 -3.36 2.07 4.90
N TYR A 176 -2.23 1.65 4.33
CA TYR A 176 -0.94 2.29 4.52
C TYR A 176 -0.94 3.73 4.01
N ALA A 177 -1.45 3.97 2.79
CA ALA A 177 -1.54 5.32 2.24
C ALA A 177 -2.43 6.24 3.08
N LEU A 178 -3.53 5.69 3.62
CA LEU A 178 -4.40 6.41 4.56
C LEU A 178 -3.65 6.74 5.85
N ALA A 179 -2.95 5.78 6.47
CA ALA A 179 -2.17 5.99 7.67
C ALA A 179 -1.10 7.08 7.49
N VAL A 180 -0.34 7.03 6.39
CA VAL A 180 0.63 8.08 6.02
C VAL A 180 -0.05 9.45 5.91
N THR A 181 -1.23 9.51 5.28
CA THR A 181 -1.96 10.78 5.12
C THR A 181 -2.42 11.35 6.46
N THR A 182 -2.94 10.49 7.34
CA THR A 182 -3.34 10.89 8.70
C THR A 182 -2.14 11.42 9.48
N LEU A 183 -1.02 10.68 9.51
CA LEU A 183 0.20 11.11 10.18
C LEU A 183 0.76 12.41 9.60
N ALA A 184 0.71 12.59 8.27
CA ALA A 184 1.16 13.83 7.64
C ALA A 184 0.35 15.04 8.09
N ILE A 185 -0.98 14.90 8.20
CA ILE A 185 -1.86 15.97 8.69
C ILE A 185 -1.55 16.28 10.16
N ASP A 186 -1.37 15.24 10.99
CA ASP A 186 -1.14 15.38 12.43
C ASP A 186 0.23 16.01 12.74
N HIS A 187 1.28 15.58 12.04
CA HIS A 187 2.65 16.03 12.26
C HIS A 187 2.97 17.36 11.56
N ALA A 188 2.23 17.70 10.50
CA ALA A 188 2.50 18.85 9.66
C ALA A 188 1.21 19.65 9.33
N PRO A 189 0.42 20.09 10.34
CA PRO A 189 -0.89 20.70 10.11
C PRO A 189 -0.82 22.06 9.40
N ALA A 190 0.34 22.72 9.42
CA ALA A 190 0.57 24.00 8.74
C ALA A 190 0.93 23.85 7.25
N HIS A 191 1.18 22.62 6.78
CA HIS A 191 1.56 22.39 5.39
C HIS A 191 0.35 22.52 4.46
N SER A 192 0.59 23.12 3.29
CA SER A 192 -0.43 23.21 2.23
C SER A 192 -0.79 21.81 1.69
N PRO A 193 -1.97 21.65 1.05
CA PRO A 193 -2.36 20.39 0.42
C PRO A 193 -1.32 19.82 -0.57
N ALA A 194 -0.63 20.71 -1.32
CA ALA A 194 0.43 20.31 -2.23
C ALA A 194 1.63 19.71 -1.48
N GLN A 195 2.07 20.34 -0.40
CA GLN A 195 3.16 19.86 0.45
C GLN A 195 2.80 18.55 1.16
N LEU A 196 1.57 18.41 1.65
CA LEU A 196 1.08 17.16 2.24
C LEU A 196 1.06 16.02 1.21
N ASN A 197 0.66 16.29 -0.03
CA ASN A 197 0.69 15.29 -1.09
C ASN A 197 2.14 14.88 -1.47
N GLU A 198 3.08 15.82 -1.51
CA GLU A 198 4.50 15.50 -1.73
C GLU A 198 5.06 14.61 -0.62
N LEU A 199 4.79 14.97 0.65
CA LEU A 199 5.16 14.16 1.82
C LEU A 199 4.56 12.75 1.71
N ARG A 200 3.28 12.66 1.35
CA ARG A 200 2.60 11.37 1.15
C ARG A 200 3.30 10.55 0.06
N ILE A 201 3.63 11.14 -1.09
CA ILE A 201 4.32 10.44 -2.19
C ILE A 201 5.68 9.90 -1.71
N GLU A 202 6.39 10.69 -0.93
CA GLU A 202 7.69 10.31 -0.36
C GLU A 202 7.56 9.13 0.61
N CYS A 203 6.61 9.19 1.55
CA CYS A 203 6.38 8.16 2.56
C CYS A 203 5.64 6.91 2.02
N THR A 204 4.99 7.01 0.85
CA THR A 204 4.39 5.89 0.10
C THR A 204 5.27 5.37 -1.03
N ASN A 205 6.52 5.85 -1.11
CA ASN A 205 7.49 5.32 -2.05
C ASN A 205 7.68 3.82 -1.80
N LYS A 206 7.53 3.03 -2.86
CA LYS A 206 7.68 1.58 -2.82
C LYS A 206 9.04 1.12 -2.31
N ASP A 207 10.11 1.86 -2.58
CA ASP A 207 11.45 1.56 -2.09
C ASP A 207 11.52 1.70 -0.56
N LEU A 208 10.87 2.73 0.01
CA LEU A 208 10.73 2.89 1.46
C LEU A 208 9.94 1.73 2.06
N VAL A 209 8.78 1.43 1.50
CA VAL A 209 7.93 0.33 1.96
C VAL A 209 8.66 -1.02 1.93
N ALA A 210 9.45 -1.26 0.88
CA ALA A 210 10.27 -2.46 0.79
C ALA A 210 11.32 -2.51 1.90
N ARG A 211 11.95 -1.38 2.25
CA ARG A 211 12.95 -1.30 3.34
C ARG A 211 12.30 -1.50 4.70
N LEU A 212 11.11 -0.95 4.94
CA LEU A 212 10.33 -1.23 6.14
C LEU A 212 10.04 -2.73 6.27
N GLY A 213 9.70 -3.40 5.17
CA GLY A 213 9.52 -4.85 5.17
C GLY A 213 10.81 -5.64 5.46
N LEU A 214 11.99 -5.12 5.09
CA LEU A 214 13.27 -5.72 5.49
C LEU A 214 13.55 -5.55 6.98
N ILE A 215 13.36 -4.33 7.48
CA ILE A 215 13.56 -3.99 8.90
C ILE A 215 12.67 -4.86 9.80
N LEU A 216 11.41 -5.08 9.39
CA LEU A 216 10.49 -5.98 10.09
C LEU A 216 10.77 -7.47 9.84
N ASN A 217 11.88 -7.80 9.16
CA ASN A 217 12.31 -9.15 8.86
C ASN A 217 11.26 -10.00 8.09
N LEU A 218 10.41 -9.36 7.27
CA LEU A 218 9.37 -10.06 6.52
C LEU A 218 9.96 -10.98 5.44
N HIS A 219 11.11 -10.58 4.89
CA HIS A 219 11.82 -11.33 3.85
C HIS A 219 12.25 -12.73 4.31
N ALA A 220 12.62 -12.91 5.58
CA ALA A 220 13.01 -14.21 6.12
C ALA A 220 11.85 -15.22 6.13
N ASN A 221 10.61 -14.73 6.14
CA ASN A 221 9.40 -15.54 6.16
C ASN A 221 8.66 -15.54 4.82
N LEU A 222 9.15 -14.79 3.83
CA LEU A 222 8.52 -14.67 2.53
C LEU A 222 8.73 -15.97 1.73
N ARG A 223 7.64 -16.67 1.44
CA ARG A 223 7.63 -17.87 0.62
C ARG A 223 7.65 -17.44 -0.85
N VAL A 224 8.77 -17.74 -1.50
CA VAL A 224 9.02 -17.47 -2.93
C VAL A 224 9.38 -18.79 -3.61
N LEU A 225 9.02 -18.94 -4.89
CA LEU A 225 9.48 -20.09 -5.67
C LEU A 225 10.97 -20.01 -5.92
N ARG A 226 11.68 -21.10 -5.60
CA ARG A 226 13.14 -21.26 -5.80
C ARG A 226 13.61 -21.15 -7.24
N ILE A 227 12.72 -21.15 -8.23
CA ILE A 227 13.07 -21.05 -9.66
C ILE A 227 13.34 -19.60 -10.07
N VAL A 228 13.05 -18.65 -9.18
CA VAL A 228 13.45 -17.27 -9.41
C VAL A 228 14.97 -17.17 -9.23
N ASP A 229 15.63 -16.56 -10.23
CA ASP A 229 17.06 -16.29 -10.23
C ASP A 229 17.54 -15.71 -8.89
N GLU A 230 18.74 -16.09 -8.44
CA GLU A 230 19.26 -15.74 -7.10
C GLU A 230 19.35 -14.22 -6.85
N ALA A 231 19.34 -13.42 -7.91
CA ALA A 231 19.32 -11.96 -7.82
C ALA A 231 17.92 -11.37 -7.51
N ASP A 232 16.84 -12.14 -7.67
CA ASP A 232 15.46 -11.63 -7.71
C ASP A 232 14.59 -12.05 -6.51
N TRP A 233 15.08 -12.90 -5.60
CA TRP A 233 14.26 -13.38 -4.46
C TRP A 233 13.97 -12.29 -3.41
N VAL A 234 14.90 -11.34 -3.21
CA VAL A 234 14.72 -10.13 -2.37
C VAL A 234 14.43 -8.90 -3.25
N ALA A 235 13.66 -9.08 -4.34
CA ALA A 235 13.24 -7.95 -5.15
C ALA A 235 12.42 -6.97 -4.28
N PRO A 236 12.72 -5.65 -4.30
CA PRO A 236 12.01 -4.66 -3.49
C PRO A 236 10.49 -4.75 -3.67
N ASN A 237 10.07 -5.05 -4.91
CA ASN A 237 8.67 -5.21 -5.26
C ASN A 237 7.94 -6.30 -4.47
N ARG A 238 8.61 -7.42 -4.18
CA ARG A 238 8.02 -8.54 -3.44
C ARG A 238 7.95 -8.25 -1.95
N VAL A 239 9.03 -7.68 -1.40
CA VAL A 239 9.06 -7.28 0.02
C VAL A 239 8.02 -6.21 0.31
N ALA A 240 7.89 -5.18 -0.55
CA ALA A 240 6.82 -4.18 -0.41
C ALA A 240 5.42 -4.80 -0.52
N THR A 241 5.22 -5.77 -1.43
CA THR A 241 3.94 -6.47 -1.57
C THR A 241 3.60 -7.27 -0.32
N ALA A 242 4.59 -7.97 0.27
CA ALA A 242 4.44 -8.69 1.52
C ALA A 242 4.13 -7.75 2.69
N PHE A 243 4.83 -6.61 2.77
CA PHE A 243 4.56 -5.59 3.77
C PHE A 243 3.11 -5.07 3.69
N TYR A 244 2.63 -4.70 2.51
CA TYR A 244 1.22 -4.29 2.36
C TYR A 244 0.26 -5.42 2.73
N ALA A 245 0.54 -6.66 2.34
CA ALA A 245 -0.30 -7.77 2.73
C ALA A 245 -0.34 -7.97 4.26
N VAL A 246 0.79 -7.77 4.95
CA VAL A 246 0.84 -7.78 6.42
C VAL A 246 0.01 -6.64 7.02
N VAL A 247 0.13 -5.41 6.51
CA VAL A 247 -0.70 -4.27 6.95
C VAL A 247 -2.19 -4.62 6.89
N ALA A 248 -2.63 -5.21 5.77
CA ALA A 248 -4.02 -5.65 5.63
C ALA A 248 -4.38 -6.74 6.64
N VAL A 249 -3.50 -7.72 6.87
CA VAL A 249 -3.77 -8.83 7.79
C VAL A 249 -3.83 -8.35 9.24
N VAL A 250 -2.95 -7.43 9.65
CA VAL A 250 -3.01 -6.78 10.97
C VAL A 250 -4.38 -6.13 11.14
N TYR A 251 -4.80 -5.27 10.21
CA TYR A 251 -6.13 -4.66 10.24
C TYR A 251 -7.27 -5.68 10.27
N LEU A 252 -7.15 -6.77 9.52
CA LEU A 252 -8.14 -7.85 9.46
C LEU A 252 -8.16 -8.74 10.71
N GLN A 253 -7.25 -8.55 11.66
CA GLN A 253 -7.22 -9.28 12.94
C GLN A 253 -7.55 -8.34 14.08
N THR A 254 -7.02 -7.13 14.04
CA THR A 254 -7.25 -6.08 15.01
C THR A 254 -8.34 -5.11 14.54
N ASP A 255 -8.27 -3.88 15.03
CA ASP A 255 -9.02 -2.73 14.54
C ASP A 255 -8.08 -1.65 13.94
N TRP A 256 -8.70 -0.57 13.44
CA TRP A 256 -7.99 0.59 12.91
C TRP A 256 -7.08 1.27 13.94
N SER A 257 -7.48 1.31 15.21
CA SER A 257 -6.71 2.01 16.26
C SER A 257 -5.39 1.30 16.54
N THR A 258 -5.41 -0.03 16.60
CA THR A 258 -4.23 -0.86 16.80
C THR A 258 -3.29 -0.78 15.59
N LEU A 259 -3.88 -0.80 14.38
CA LEU A 259 -3.10 -0.61 13.16
C LEU A 259 -2.40 0.76 13.14
N MET A 260 -3.13 1.83 13.49
CA MET A 260 -2.60 3.19 13.51
C MET A 260 -1.56 3.40 14.61
N ALA A 261 -1.70 2.78 15.78
CA ALA A 261 -0.68 2.82 16.82
C ALA A 261 0.64 2.22 16.30
N TRP A 262 0.56 1.01 15.72
CA TRP A 262 1.74 0.33 15.17
C TRP A 262 2.35 1.07 13.97
N LEU A 263 1.53 1.48 12.99
CA LEU A 263 2.03 2.23 11.83
C LEU A 263 2.50 3.63 12.21
N GLY A 264 1.90 4.27 13.21
CA GLY A 264 2.34 5.55 13.77
C GLY A 264 3.77 5.45 14.28
N GLU A 265 4.03 4.52 15.20
CA GLU A 265 5.39 4.27 15.71
C GLU A 265 6.40 3.94 14.60
N LEU A 266 5.97 3.19 13.58
CA LEU A 266 6.83 2.79 12.46
C LEU A 266 7.13 3.95 11.50
N LEU A 267 6.15 4.84 11.25
CA LEU A 267 6.19 5.84 10.18
C LEU A 267 6.48 7.25 10.65
N SER A 268 6.23 7.59 11.93
CA SER A 268 6.45 8.93 12.47
C SER A 268 7.86 9.47 12.18
N PRO A 269 8.97 8.73 12.38
CA PRO A 269 10.31 9.22 12.05
C PRO A 269 10.48 9.64 10.59
N TRP A 270 9.79 8.96 9.67
CA TRP A 270 9.85 9.23 8.24
C TRP A 270 9.01 10.44 7.85
N VAL A 271 7.80 10.52 8.41
CA VAL A 271 6.87 11.64 8.22
C VAL A 271 7.48 12.92 8.76
N ASP A 272 8.09 12.87 9.96
CA ASP A 272 8.77 14.01 10.58
C ASP A 272 9.95 14.51 9.73
N ALA A 273 10.82 13.59 9.31
CA ALA A 273 11.96 13.94 8.47
C ALA A 273 11.52 14.57 7.14
N ALA A 274 10.50 13.98 6.49
CA ALA A 274 9.94 14.51 5.26
C ALA A 274 9.30 15.90 5.47
N ALA A 275 8.52 16.08 6.53
CA ALA A 275 7.91 17.37 6.88
C ALA A 275 8.97 18.45 7.12
N GLN A 276 10.04 18.14 7.85
CA GLN A 276 11.15 19.06 8.12
C GLN A 276 11.91 19.44 6.85
N ARG A 277 12.18 18.50 5.94
CA ARG A 277 12.81 18.78 4.64
C ARG A 277 12.00 19.81 3.86
N ARG A 278 10.68 19.70 3.87
CA ARG A 278 9.78 20.64 3.18
C ARG A 278 9.79 22.03 3.82
N LEU A 279 9.75 22.11 5.15
CA LEU A 279 9.87 23.39 5.86
C LEU A 279 11.17 24.11 5.51
N ARG A 280 12.30 23.38 5.49
CA ARG A 280 13.61 23.93 5.12
C ARG A 280 13.62 24.41 3.67
N ALA A 281 13.07 23.63 2.73
CA ALA A 281 12.97 24.02 1.33
C ALA A 281 12.17 25.31 1.12
N SER A 282 11.05 25.47 1.82
CA SER A 282 10.24 26.70 1.77
C SER A 282 10.99 27.91 2.35
N SER A 283 11.72 27.75 3.46
CA SER A 283 12.49 28.83 4.07
C SER A 283 13.73 29.26 3.27
N GLY A 284 14.33 28.33 2.51
CA GLY A 284 15.49 28.61 1.66
C GLY A 284 15.12 29.37 0.40
N ALA A 285 13.96 29.08 -0.20
CA ALA A 285 13.48 29.75 -1.41
C ALA A 285 13.20 31.24 -1.18
N GLU A 286 12.79 31.63 0.03
CA GLU A 286 12.48 33.03 0.35
C GLU A 286 13.74 33.91 0.45
N LYS A 287 14.89 33.34 0.79
CA LYS A 287 16.17 34.08 0.88
C LYS A 287 16.87 34.28 -0.46
N GLN A 288 16.38 33.67 -1.54
CA GLN A 288 16.97 33.75 -2.87
C GLN A 288 16.15 34.65 -3.83
N LEU A 289 15.22 35.45 -3.30
CA LEU A 289 14.62 36.56 -4.01
C LEU A 289 15.64 37.71 -4.10
N ASP A 290 16.25 37.81 -5.28
CA ASP A 290 17.13 38.90 -5.69
C ASP A 290 16.50 40.27 -5.36
N PRO A 291 17.20 41.18 -4.63
CA PRO A 291 16.69 42.50 -4.27
C PRO A 291 16.40 43.43 -5.47
N THR A 292 16.67 43.00 -6.70
CA THR A 292 16.44 43.79 -7.93
C THR A 292 14.96 43.97 -8.30
N GLY A 293 14.01 43.42 -7.55
CA GLY A 293 12.63 43.91 -7.56
C GLY A 293 11.84 43.69 -8.86
N VAL A 294 12.30 42.82 -9.76
CA VAL A 294 11.53 42.43 -10.95
C VAL A 294 10.80 41.13 -10.65
N ARG A 295 9.55 41.25 -10.15
CA ARG A 295 8.61 40.13 -10.10
C ARG A 295 8.29 39.68 -11.53
N ALA A 296 9.09 38.78 -12.07
CA ALA A 296 8.64 37.93 -13.16
C ALA A 296 7.55 37.01 -12.59
N CYS A 297 6.29 37.36 -12.84
CA CYS A 297 5.16 36.46 -12.64
C CYS A 297 5.35 35.23 -13.53
N TYR A 298 6.12 34.25 -13.05
CA TYR A 298 6.10 32.92 -13.62
C TYR A 298 4.78 32.27 -13.23
N LEU A 299 3.75 32.51 -14.05
CA LEU A 299 2.67 31.57 -14.23
C LEU A 299 3.30 30.26 -14.68
N THR A 300 3.56 29.36 -13.73
CA THR A 300 3.94 27.98 -13.99
C THR A 300 2.76 27.30 -14.66
N THR A 301 2.70 27.41 -15.99
CA THR A 301 1.85 26.53 -16.79
C THR A 301 2.39 25.12 -16.63
N VAL A 302 1.70 24.31 -15.83
CA VAL A 302 1.96 22.87 -15.72
C VAL A 302 1.90 22.30 -17.15
N PRO A 303 2.96 21.66 -17.66
CA PRO A 303 2.92 21.08 -19.00
C PRO A 303 1.88 19.97 -18.99
N LYS A 304 0.79 20.14 -19.76
CA LYS A 304 -0.15 19.06 -20.04
C LYS A 304 0.63 17.90 -20.64
N SER A 305 0.83 16.85 -19.85
CA SER A 305 1.38 15.57 -20.28
C SER A 305 0.54 15.04 -21.45
N ARG A 306 1.08 15.13 -22.67
CA ARG A 306 0.52 14.49 -23.86
C ARG A 306 0.56 12.98 -23.66
N ARG A 307 -0.55 12.40 -23.22
CA ARG A 307 -0.80 10.95 -23.38
C ARG A 307 -0.85 10.63 -24.88
N ASN A 308 0.23 10.04 -25.39
CA ASN A 308 0.24 9.41 -26.69
C ASN A 308 -0.69 8.19 -26.68
N HIS A 309 -1.88 8.34 -27.26
CA HIS A 309 -2.68 7.21 -27.69
C HIS A 309 -1.98 6.52 -28.86
N LYS A 310 -1.31 5.39 -28.59
CA LYS A 310 -0.93 4.44 -29.63
C LYS A 310 -2.17 3.70 -30.11
N THR A 311 -2.72 4.16 -31.23
CA THR A 311 -3.72 3.45 -32.03
C THR A 311 -3.08 2.18 -32.59
N ARG A 312 -3.51 1.00 -32.12
CA ARG A 312 -3.14 -0.29 -32.72
C ARG A 312 -3.97 -0.47 -34.00
N SER A 313 -3.36 -0.20 -35.14
CA SER A 313 -3.88 -0.59 -36.46
C SER A 313 -3.85 -2.12 -36.58
N ARG A 314 -5.00 -2.74 -36.82
CA ARG A 314 -5.14 -4.14 -37.23
C ARG A 314 -4.76 -4.23 -38.70
N VAL A 315 -3.58 -4.81 -38.98
CA VAL A 315 -3.24 -5.29 -40.32
C VAL A 315 -3.98 -6.61 -40.54
N ALA A 316 -4.93 -6.59 -41.46
CA ALA A 316 -5.56 -7.80 -42.01
C ALA A 316 -4.54 -8.50 -42.92
N GLY A 317 -3.91 -9.55 -42.39
CA GLY A 317 -2.98 -10.41 -43.10
C GLY A 317 -3.68 -11.66 -43.64
N ARG A 318 -3.88 -11.63 -44.94
CA ARG A 318 -4.33 -12.68 -45.88
C ARG A 318 -3.55 -14.00 -45.70
N MET A 319 -4.26 -15.11 -45.43
CA MET A 319 -3.87 -16.48 -45.78
C MET A 319 -5.08 -17.05 -46.51
N GLY A 320 -5.04 -17.43 -47.78
CA GLY A 320 -4.05 -18.30 -48.41
C GLY A 320 -4.61 -19.72 -48.45
N MET A 321 -5.71 -19.92 -49.19
CA MET A 321 -6.22 -21.26 -49.51
C MET A 321 -5.32 -21.88 -50.58
N HIS A 322 -4.68 -23.00 -50.23
CA HIS A 322 -4.22 -23.98 -51.20
C HIS A 322 -4.68 -25.38 -50.75
N ALA A 323 -5.50 -25.98 -51.61
CA ALA A 323 -5.62 -27.40 -51.97
C ALA A 323 -5.75 -28.47 -50.87
N ALA A 324 -6.93 -29.10 -50.83
CA ALA A 324 -7.16 -30.44 -51.38
C ALA A 324 -8.66 -30.63 -51.66
#